data_AF-A0A9D5VY27-F1
#
_entry.id   AF-A0A9D5VY27-F1
#
_cell.length_a   1.000
_cell.length_b   1.000
_cell.length_c   1.000
_cell.angle_alpha   90.00
_cell.angle_beta   90.00
_cell.angle_gamma   90.00
#
_symmetry.space_group_name_H-M   'P 1'
#
loop_
_entity.id
_entity.type
_entity.pdbx_description
1 polymer ?
#
loop_
_entity_poly.entity_id
_entity_poly.type
_entity_poly.pdbx_seq_one_letter_code
_entity_poly.pdbx_strand_id
1 'polypeptide(L)' 'MKLAFISDIHGNQDALKSVLEHISANNVDKVVCLGDVVGYGPEAKECIDLLIENGITSVIGNHEEYIM' A
#
# COMPACT_ATOMS: atom_id res chain seq x y z
N MET A 1 -2.50 -20.24 6.37
CA MET A 1 -1.76 -19.17 5.68
C MET A 1 -2.76 -18.34 4.87
N LYS A 2 -3.07 -17.14 5.36
CA LYS A 2 -3.96 -16.16 4.76
C LYS A 2 -3.11 -14.98 4.28
N LEU A 3 -3.23 -14.63 3.01
CA LEU A 3 -2.48 -13.54 2.38
C LEU A 3 -3.44 -12.40 2.02
N ALA A 4 -2.97 -11.16 2.12
CA ALA A 4 -3.66 -9.99 1.58
C ALA A 4 -2.78 -9.32 0.52
N PHE A 5 -3.45 -8.85 -0.54
CA PHE A 5 -2.83 -8.08 -1.61
C PHE A 5 -3.53 -6.74 -1.70
N ILE A 6 -2.77 -5.66 -1.77
CA ILE A 6 -3.24 -4.30 -2.00
C ILE A 6 -2.52 -3.72 -3.23
N SER A 7 -3.13 -2.80 -3.94
CA SER A 7 -2.61 -2.24 -5.19
C SER A 7 -3.22 -0.87 -5.44
N ASP A 8 -2.59 -0.07 -6.31
CA ASP A 8 -3.16 1.17 -6.88
C ASP A 8 -3.65 2.14 -5.79
N ILE A 9 -2.80 2.33 -4.76
CA ILE A 9 -3.13 3.21 -3.62
C ILE A 9 -3.18 4.66 -4.08
N HIS A 10 -2.34 5.04 -5.04
CA HIS A 10 -2.33 6.36 -5.67
C HIS A 10 -2.47 7.53 -4.68
N GLY A 11 -1.64 7.51 -3.63
CA GLY A 11 -1.58 8.57 -2.64
C GLY A 11 -2.89 8.83 -1.88
N ASN A 12 -3.74 7.81 -1.70
CA ASN A 12 -4.95 7.89 -0.89
C ASN A 12 -4.73 7.28 0.51
N GLN A 13 -4.29 8.12 1.45
CA GLN A 13 -3.89 7.67 2.79
C GLN A 13 -5.08 7.14 3.59
N ASP A 14 -6.23 7.80 3.50
CA ASP A 14 -7.41 7.43 4.28
C ASP A 14 -7.99 6.08 3.86
N ALA A 15 -7.99 5.78 2.55
CA ALA A 15 -8.36 4.47 2.05
C ALA A 15 -7.36 3.39 2.50
N LEU A 16 -6.05 3.68 2.42
CA LEU A 16 -5.02 2.74 2.87
C LEU A 16 -5.17 2.39 4.36
N LYS A 17 -5.35 3.39 5.23
CA LYS A 17 -5.58 3.16 6.67
C LYS A 17 -6.78 2.25 6.92
N SER A 18 -7.90 2.54 6.26
CA SER A 18 -9.12 1.73 6.37
C SER A 18 -8.91 0.27 5.96
N VAL A 19 -8.14 0.04 4.88
CA VAL A 19 -7.79 -1.31 4.41
C VAL A 19 -6.86 -2.02 5.39
N LEU A 20 -5.84 -1.32 5.93
CA LEU A 20 -4.91 -1.88 6.90
C LEU A 20 -5.62 -2.28 8.20
N GLU A 21 -6.56 -1.47 8.69
CA GLU A 21 -7.42 -1.81 9.82
C GLU A 21 -8.23 -3.07 9.57
N HIS A 22 -8.85 -3.18 8.38
CA HIS A 22 -9.61 -4.36 7.98
C HIS A 22 -8.71 -5.61 7.88
N ILE A 23 -7.51 -5.49 7.33
CA ILE A 23 -6.52 -6.58 7.24
C ILE A 23 -6.11 -7.04 8.66
N SER A 24 -5.81 -6.10 9.55
CA SER A 24 -5.43 -6.37 10.94
C SER A 24 -6.52 -7.15 11.70
N ALA A 25 -7.78 -6.77 11.52
CA ALA A 25 -8.92 -7.46 12.12
C ALA A 25 -9.15 -8.89 11.60
N ASN A 26 -8.48 -9.29 10.51
CA ASN A 26 -8.76 -10.51 9.77
C ASN A 26 -7.71 -11.63 9.94
N ASN A 27 -6.76 -11.51 10.88
CA ASN A 27 -5.69 -12.48 11.13
C ASN A 27 -4.94 -12.88 9.85
N VAL A 28 -4.50 -11.89 9.07
CA VAL A 28 -3.71 -12.11 7.85
C VAL A 28 -2.25 -12.37 8.23
N ASP A 29 -1.64 -13.40 7.63
CA ASP A 29 -0.26 -13.80 7.94
C ASP A 29 0.77 -12.94 7.19
N LYS A 30 0.43 -12.44 6.00
CA LYS A 30 1.32 -11.59 5.19
C LYS A 30 0.54 -10.67 4.25
N VAL A 31 1.03 -9.45 4.10
CA VAL A 31 0.51 -8.43 3.19
C VAL A 31 1.57 -8.11 2.13
N VAL A 32 1.14 -7.94 0.89
CA VAL A 32 1.99 -7.52 -0.23
C VAL A 32 1.30 -6.40 -1.00
N CYS A 33 2.03 -5.35 -1.35
CA CYS A 33 1.58 -4.31 -2.25
C CYS A 33 2.03 -4.61 -3.70
N LEU A 34 1.13 -4.42 -4.65
CA LEU A 34 1.35 -4.70 -6.07
C LEU A 34 1.81 -3.48 -6.88
N GLY A 35 2.18 -2.38 -6.20
CA GLY A 35 2.68 -1.15 -6.82
C GLY A 35 1.60 -0.06 -6.95
N ASP A 36 1.95 0.99 -7.69
CA ASP A 36 1.12 2.18 -7.92
C ASP A 36 0.67 2.84 -6.60
N VAL A 37 1.64 3.01 -5.71
CA VAL A 37 1.49 3.70 -4.44
C VAL A 37 1.46 5.21 -4.64
N VAL A 38 2.24 5.69 -5.61
CA VAL A 38 2.31 7.11 -5.99
C VAL A 38 1.36 7.44 -7.14
N GLY A 39 1.22 8.74 -7.42
CA GLY A 39 0.40 9.26 -8.51
C GLY A 39 -1.03 9.59 -8.09
N TYR A 40 -1.68 10.50 -8.82
CA TYR A 40 -3.02 11.06 -8.61
C TYR A 40 -3.29 11.75 -7.26
N GLY A 41 -3.22 11.02 -6.14
CA GLY A 41 -3.52 11.54 -4.81
C GLY A 41 -2.39 12.36 -4.19
N PRO A 42 -2.71 13.23 -3.23
CA PRO A 42 -1.74 14.15 -2.64
C PRO A 42 -0.85 13.51 -1.57
N GLU A 43 -1.23 12.35 -1.00
CA GLU A 43 -0.60 11.77 0.19
C GLU A 43 0.37 10.60 -0.14
N ALA A 44 1.09 10.72 -1.25
CA ALA A 44 2.00 9.68 -1.71
C ALA A 44 3.07 9.33 -0.66
N LYS A 45 3.64 10.33 0.02
CA LYS A 45 4.65 10.13 1.05
C LYS A 45 4.07 9.36 2.24
N GLU A 46 2.90 9.76 2.70
CA GLU A 46 2.23 9.15 3.84
C GLU A 46 1.82 7.70 3.54
N CYS A 47 1.42 7.40 2.30
CA CYS A 47 1.15 6.04 1.87
C CYS A 47 2.41 5.17 1.91
N ILE A 48 3.53 5.67 1.39
CA ILE A 48 4.83 4.97 1.43
C ILE A 48 5.27 4.73 2.88
N ASP A 49 5.19 5.76 3.73
CA ASP A 49 5.55 5.67 5.14
C ASP A 49 4.71 4.57 5.84
N LEU A 50 3.39 4.53 5.59
CA LEU A 50 2.51 3.48 6.13
C LEU A 50 2.91 2.07 5.68
N LEU A 51 3.28 1.89 4.41
CA LEU A 51 3.75 0.59 3.92
C LEU A 51 5.04 0.16 4.63
N ILE A 52 5.99 1.08 4.83
CA ILE A 52 7.26 0.84 5.52
C ILE A 52 7.03 0.50 6.99
N GLU A 53 6.23 1.29 7.70
CA GLU A 53 5.90 1.10 9.12
C GLU A 53 5.23 -0.25 9.38
N ASN A 54 4.41 -0.74 8.43
CA ASN A 54 3.74 -2.03 8.51
C ASN A 54 4.57 -3.19 7.92
N GLY A 55 5.80 -2.94 7.48
CA GLY A 55 6.68 -3.97 6.90
C GLY A 55 6.14 -4.61 5.61
N ILE A 56 5.34 -3.87 4.84
CA ILE A 56 4.67 -4.36 3.63
C ILE A 56 5.64 -4.28 2.46
N THR A 57 5.96 -5.41 1.86
CA THR A 57 6.77 -5.46 0.64
C THR A 57 5.93 -4.99 -0.55
N SER A 58 6.50 -4.14 -1.41
CA SER A 58 5.89 -3.71 -2.67
C SER A 58 6.73 -4.12 -3.87
N VAL A 59 6.05 -4.44 -4.99
CA VAL A 59 6.69 -4.37 -6.31
C VAL A 59 6.62 -2.95 -6.85
N ILE A 60 7.36 -2.67 -7.93
CA ILE A 60 7.36 -1.38 -8.63
C ILE A 60 6.18 -1.37 -9.60
N GLY A 61 5.27 -0.40 -9.46
CA GLY A 61 4.22 -0.12 -10.44
C GLY A 61 4.69 0.84 -11.53
N ASN A 62 3.87 1.04 -12.56
CA ASN A 62 4.24 1.95 -13.66
C ASN A 62 4.25 3.42 -13.22
N HIS A 63 3.49 3.80 -12.18
CA HIS A 63 3.55 5.16 -11.64
C HIS A 63 4.85 5.42 -10.86
N GLU A 64 5.40 4.42 -10.16
CA GLU A 64 6.74 4.52 -9.59
C GLU A 64 7.80 4.56 -10.70
N GLU A 65 7.69 3.70 -11.71
CA GLU A 65 8.63 3.66 -12.85
C GLU A 65 8.69 5.00 -13.59
N TYR A 66 7.56 5.70 -13.75
CA TYR A 66 7.50 6.99 -14.43
C TYR A 66 8.29 8.11 -13.74
N ILE A 67 8.52 8.02 -12.42
CA ILE A 67 9.19 9.07 -11.64
C ILE A 67 10.63 8.71 -11.22
N MET A 68 11.13 7.53 -11.64
CA MET A 68 12.52 7.10 -11.46
C MET A 68 13.41 7.55 -12.63
#